data_AF-A0A948XDA3-F1
#
_entry.id   AF-A0A948XDA3-F1
#
_cell.length_a   1.000
_cell.length_b   1.000
_cell.length_c   1.000
_cell.angle_alpha   90.00
_cell.angle_beta   90.00
_cell.angle_gamma   90.00
#
_symmetry.space_group_name_H-M   'P 1'
#
loop_
_entity.id
_entity.type
_entity.pdbx_description
1 polymer ?
#
loop_
_entity_poly.entity_id
_entity_poly.type
_entity_poly.pdbx_seq_one_letter_code
_entity_poly.pdbx_strand_id
1 'polypeptide(L)'
;MTSLPIRVFPSDAAVRRIGLGLLDCTLPRAEWTHEAHLAACLWLLTERPDMVPERNLPDIIRRYNVSAGDIKCVVGNVSSIQGWRV
;
A
#
# COMPACT_ATOMS: atom_id res chain seq x y z
N MET A 1 5.06 -5.11 -26.19
CA MET A 1 4.17 -5.13 -25.02
C MET A 1 4.90 -5.87 -23.91
N THR A 2 5.34 -5.18 -22.87
CA THR A 2 6.06 -5.80 -21.76
C THR A 2 5.11 -6.72 -21.01
N SER A 3 5.40 -8.02 -21.01
CA SER A 3 4.68 -8.97 -20.16
C SER A 3 5.12 -8.72 -18.72
N LEU A 4 4.23 -8.14 -17.90
CA LEU A 4 4.43 -8.01 -16.47
C LEU A 4 3.81 -9.26 -15.81
N PRO A 5 4.63 -10.18 -15.27
CA PRO A 5 4.10 -11.41 -14.67
C PRO A 5 3.24 -11.05 -13.46
N ILE A 6 1.96 -11.42 -13.51
CA ILE A 6 1.02 -11.21 -12.42
C ILE A 6 1.41 -12.11 -11.25
N ARG A 7 1.69 -11.53 -10.09
CA ARG A 7 1.89 -12.28 -8.85
C ARG A 7 0.55 -12.42 -8.13
N VAL A 8 0.02 -13.64 -8.14
CA VAL A 8 -1.19 -13.99 -7.39
C VAL A 8 -0.86 -14.29 -5.93
N PHE A 9 -1.75 -13.89 -5.02
CA PHE A 9 -1.67 -14.30 -3.62
C PHE A 9 -2.18 -15.75 -3.49
N PRO A 10 -1.50 -16.59 -2.68
CA PRO A 10 -1.85 -18.01 -2.56
C PRO A 10 -3.14 -18.25 -1.75
N SER A 11 -3.60 -17.26 -0.99
CA SER A 11 -4.80 -17.36 -0.15
C SER A 11 -5.34 -15.99 0.26
N ASP A 12 -6.58 -15.97 0.74
CA ASP A 12 -7.20 -14.84 1.43
C ASP A 12 -6.43 -14.42 2.70
N ALA A 13 -5.88 -15.38 3.46
CA ALA A 13 -5.06 -15.12 4.63
C ALA A 13 -3.79 -14.32 4.27
N ALA A 14 -3.20 -14.58 3.09
CA ALA A 14 -2.07 -13.80 2.60
C ALA A 14 -2.46 -12.35 2.30
N VAL A 15 -3.65 -12.12 1.72
CA VAL A 15 -4.22 -10.78 1.48
C VAL A 15 -4.48 -10.07 2.81
N ARG A 16 -5.10 -10.75 3.80
CA ARG A 16 -5.37 -10.19 5.13
C ARG A 16 -4.08 -9.77 5.84
N ARG A 17 -3.00 -10.56 5.74
CA ARG A 17 -1.69 -10.21 6.30
C ARG A 17 -1.14 -8.90 5.72
N ILE A 18 -1.29 -8.69 4.41
CA ILE A 18 -0.89 -7.44 3.75
C ILE A 18 -1.74 -6.27 4.26
N GLY A 19 -3.06 -6.44 4.33
CA GLY A 19 -3.97 -5.40 4.81
C GLY A 19 -3.71 -4.97 6.26
N LEU A 20 -3.51 -5.95 7.16
CA LEU A 20 -3.14 -5.69 8.55
C LEU A 20 -1.75 -5.04 8.65
N GLY A 21 -0.77 -5.57 7.93
CA GLY A 21 0.59 -5.01 7.92
C GLY A 21 0.65 -3.57 7.40
N LEU A 22 -0.22 -3.21 6.45
CA LEU A 22 -0.39 -1.85 5.99
C LEU A 22 -0.95 -0.95 7.09
N LEU A 23 -2.03 -1.36 7.74
CA LEU A 23 -2.68 -0.59 8.81
C LEU A 23 -1.76 -0.39 10.01
N ASP A 24 -1.06 -1.44 10.42
CA ASP A 24 -0.15 -1.42 11.57
C ASP A 24 1.22 -0.83 11.22
N CYS A 25 1.45 -0.49 9.95
CA CYS A 25 2.74 0.01 9.45
C CYS A 25 3.91 -0.94 9.71
N THR A 26 3.64 -2.24 9.73
CA THR A 26 4.61 -3.33 9.98
C THR A 26 4.99 -4.10 8.71
N LEU A 27 4.28 -3.87 7.60
CA LEU A 27 4.62 -4.52 6.33
C LEU A 27 6.02 -4.08 5.86
N PRO A 28 6.91 -5.03 5.49
CA PRO A 28 8.21 -4.67 4.95
C PRO A 28 8.07 -3.96 3.60
N ARG A 29 8.88 -2.92 3.37
CA ARG A 29 8.89 -2.17 2.10
C ARG A 29 9.07 -3.06 0.86
N ALA A 30 9.88 -4.12 0.97
CA ALA A 30 10.10 -5.06 -0.14
C ALA A 30 8.84 -5.82 -0.56
N GLU A 31 7.86 -5.95 0.35
CA GLU A 31 6.57 -6.59 0.08
C GLU A 31 5.50 -5.59 -0.38
N TRP A 32 5.80 -4.28 -0.37
CA TRP A 32 4.88 -3.24 -0.80
C TRP A 32 4.91 -3.07 -2.32
N THR A 33 4.37 -4.07 -3.03
CA THR A 33 4.27 -4.09 -4.50
C THR A 33 2.93 -3.51 -4.98
N HIS A 34 2.76 -3.38 -6.30
CA HIS A 34 1.50 -2.95 -6.89
C HIS A 34 0.35 -3.95 -6.61
N GLU A 35 0.65 -5.25 -6.62
CA GLU A 35 -0.31 -6.30 -6.24
C GLU A 35 -0.67 -6.23 -4.76
N ALA A 36 0.30 -5.91 -3.88
CA ALA A 36 0.05 -5.72 -2.46
C ALA A 36 -0.88 -4.52 -2.18
N HIS A 37 -0.76 -3.43 -2.95
CA HIS A 37 -1.72 -2.31 -2.89
C HIS A 37 -3.14 -2.76 -3.22
N LEU A 38 -3.30 -3.47 -4.35
CA LEU A 38 -4.62 -3.96 -4.78
C LEU A 38 -5.22 -4.93 -3.76
N ALA A 39 -4.41 -5.85 -3.22
CA ALA A 39 -4.82 -6.78 -2.17
C ALA A 39 -5.27 -6.05 -0.89
N ALA A 40 -4.52 -5.04 -0.45
CA ALA A 40 -4.88 -4.25 0.73
C ALA A 40 -6.19 -3.47 0.51
N CYS A 41 -6.36 -2.81 -0.65
CA CYS A 41 -7.59 -2.09 -0.99
C CYS A 41 -8.80 -3.03 -1.03
N LEU A 42 -8.65 -4.20 -1.67
CA LEU A 42 -9.70 -5.21 -1.73
C LEU A 42 -10.08 -5.68 -0.32
N TRP A 43 -9.09 -5.98 0.52
CA TRP A 43 -9.32 -6.41 1.89
C TRP A 43 -10.04 -5.35 2.74
N LEU A 44 -9.67 -4.07 2.62
CA LEU A 44 -10.36 -2.98 3.30
C LEU A 44 -11.84 -2.90 2.88
N LEU A 45 -12.13 -3.04 1.58
CA LEU A 45 -13.49 -3.02 1.07
C LEU A 45 -14.34 -4.21 1.56
N THR A 46 -13.74 -5.39 1.70
CA THR A 46 -14.48 -6.62 2.03
C THR A 46 -14.59 -6.87 3.53
N GLU A 47 -13.57 -6.52 4.31
CA GLU A 47 -13.47 -6.92 5.73
C GLU A 47 -13.55 -5.75 6.71
N ARG A 48 -13.52 -4.50 6.23
CA ARG A 48 -13.62 -3.30 7.08
C ARG A 48 -14.80 -2.43 6.66
N PRO A 49 -16.05 -2.89 6.87
CA PRO A 49 -17.25 -2.09 6.58
C PRO A 49 -17.36 -0.85 7.46
N ASP A 50 -16.59 -0.79 8.55
CA ASP A 50 -16.46 0.36 9.45
C ASP A 50 -15.59 1.50 8.85
N MET A 51 -14.88 1.23 7.75
CA MET A 51 -14.03 2.20 7.07
C MET A 51 -14.67 2.65 5.75
N VAL A 52 -14.37 3.88 5.35
CA VAL A 52 -14.75 4.44 4.04
C VAL A 52 -13.46 4.55 3.22
N PRO A 53 -13.11 3.54 2.42
CA PRO A 53 -11.81 3.46 1.77
C PRO A 53 -11.47 4.72 0.97
N GLU A 54 -12.43 5.32 0.27
CA GLU A 54 -12.24 6.54 -0.52
C GLU A 54 -11.73 7.72 0.32
N ARG A 55 -12.09 7.77 1.61
CA ARG A 55 -11.66 8.81 2.55
C ARG A 55 -10.43 8.40 3.36
N ASN A 56 -10.33 7.12 3.72
CA ASN A 56 -9.32 6.63 4.66
C ASN A 56 -8.02 6.18 3.97
N LEU A 57 -8.08 5.67 2.73
CA LEU A 57 -6.91 5.17 1.99
C LEU A 57 -5.77 6.18 1.87
N PRO A 58 -6.01 7.46 1.50
CA PRO A 58 -4.93 8.43 1.37
C PRO A 58 -4.11 8.59 2.65
N ASP A 59 -4.79 8.66 3.80
CA ASP A 59 -4.13 8.82 5.09
C ASP A 59 -3.40 7.55 5.54
N ILE A 60 -3.98 6.38 5.29
CA ILE A 60 -3.36 5.08 5.59
C ILE A 60 -2.07 4.91 4.78
N ILE A 61 -2.12 5.13 3.47
CA ILE A 61 -0.95 5.02 2.58
C ILE A 61 0.11 6.04 2.99
N ARG A 62 -0.29 7.27 3.32
CA ARG A 62 0.66 8.28 3.79
C ARG A 62 1.37 7.85 5.07
N ARG A 63 0.63 7.37 6.07
CA ARG A 63 1.21 6.89 7.35
C ARG A 63 2.17 5.72 7.11
N TYR A 64 1.77 4.78 6.27
CA TYR A 64 2.62 3.66 5.90
C TYR A 64 3.91 4.12 5.22
N ASN A 65 3.83 5.03 4.25
CA ASN A 65 5.00 5.56 3.55
C ASN A 65 5.95 6.32 4.49
N VAL A 66 5.42 7.04 5.49
CA VAL A 66 6.25 7.63 6.56
C VAL A 66 7.01 6.53 7.32
N SER A 67 6.31 5.48 7.76
CA SER A 67 6.89 4.38 8.55
C SER A 67 7.89 3.54 7.76
N ALA A 68 7.57 3.21 6.51
CA ALA A 68 8.41 2.44 5.59
C ALA A 68 9.63 3.24 5.07
N GLY A 69 9.76 4.51 5.48
CA GLY A 69 10.95 5.33 5.27
C GLY A 69 10.97 6.14 3.97
N ASP A 70 9.82 6.41 3.35
CA ASP A 70 9.74 7.17 2.09
C ASP A 70 9.58 8.69 2.24
N ILE A 71 9.71 9.23 3.46
CA ILE A 71 9.82 10.69 3.64
C ILE A 71 11.19 11.02 4.21
N LYS A 72 12.12 11.35 3.31
CA LYS A 72 13.07 12.41 3.62
C LYS A 72 12.24 13.70 3.72
N CYS A 73 12.04 14.22 4.93
CA CYS A 73 11.64 15.61 5.11
C CYS A 73 12.75 16.51 4.58
N VAL A 74 12.77 16.77 3.27
CA VAL A 74 13.50 17.89 2.68
C VAL A 74 12.45 18.89 2.25
N VAL A 75 12.47 20.07 2.87
CA VAL A 75 11.81 21.27 2.35
C VAL A 75 12.55 21.62 1.05
N GLY A 76 12.17 21.00 -0.07
CA GLY A 76 12.87 21.17 -1.33
C GLY A 76 12.31 20.29 -2.44
N ASN A 77 11.63 20.94 -3.38
CA ASN A 77 11.27 20.56 -4.74
C ASN A 77 11.04 19.07 -5.09
N VAL A 78 9.79 18.74 -5.44
CA VAL A 78 9.27 17.38 -5.71
C VAL A 78 9.66 16.83 -7.11
N SER A 79 10.81 17.24 -7.68
CA SER A 79 11.14 16.91 -9.07
C SER A 79 11.81 15.55 -9.29
N SER A 80 11.98 14.69 -8.28
CA SER A 80 12.67 13.39 -8.46
C SER A 80 11.93 12.16 -7.92
N ILE A 81 10.65 12.26 -7.55
CA ILE A 81 9.86 11.09 -7.19
C ILE A 81 9.31 10.45 -8.48
N GLN A 82 10.19 9.82 -9.25
CA GLN A 82 9.74 8.91 -10.31
C GLN A 82 9.15 7.66 -9.65
N GLY A 83 7.83 7.48 -9.76
CA GLY A 83 7.25 6.14 -9.68
C GLY A 83 6.01 5.93 -8.82
N TRP A 84 5.47 6.93 -8.13
CA TRP A 84 4.18 6.75 -7.44
C TRP A 84 3.34 8.04 -7.47
N ARG A 85 2.54 8.20 -8.52
CA ARG A 85 1.31 9.00 -8.45
C ARG A 85 0.18 8.04 -8.12
N VAL A 86 -0.64 8.45 -7.16
CA VAL A 86 -1.98 7.90 -6.89
C VAL A 86 -2.84 7.85 -8.14
#